data_AF-A0A501XD33-F1
#
_entry.id   AF-A0A501XD33-F1
#
_cell.length_a   1.000
_cell.length_b   1.000
_cell.length_c   1.000
_cell.angle_alpha   90.00
_cell.angle_beta   90.00
_cell.angle_gamma   90.00
#
_symmetry.space_group_name_H-M   'P 1'
#
loop_
_entity.id
_entity.type
_entity.pdbx_description
1 polymer ?
#
loop_
_entity_poly.entity_id
_entity_poly.type
_entity_poly.pdbx_seq_one_letter_code
_entity_poly.pdbx_strand_id
1 'polypeptide(L)'
;MTAPAPLAGLNTKEDRADKVWALRAGLNVAALQCQFSPFLGTVPNYNALLRQHSDEMAESFKLMTGYFVRTQGPRIGQRAFDTYATRANQSWASFDGQISFCNKAAIVGRKALAIPKGQFAEFAATELPALRESVNQRQEPILLPKYEWAVVPVLTDPCQGKRRCR
;
A
#
# COMPACT_ATOMS: atom_id res chain seq x y z
N MET A 1 -6.57 6.65 2.82
CA MET A 1 -7.02 6.97 1.44
C MET A 1 -7.41 5.67 0.75
N THR A 2 -8.42 5.66 -0.13
CA THR A 2 -8.85 4.43 -0.82
C THR A 2 -7.89 4.06 -1.96
N ALA A 3 -7.78 2.76 -2.26
CA ALA A 3 -7.03 2.27 -3.40
C ALA A 3 -7.52 2.94 -4.71
N PRO A 4 -6.63 3.20 -5.69
CA PRO A 4 -7.07 3.64 -7.01
C PRO A 4 -8.04 2.61 -7.59
N ALA A 5 -9.02 3.08 -8.37
CA ALA A 5 -9.95 2.20 -9.05
C ALA A 5 -9.20 1.16 -9.92
N PRO A 6 -9.68 -0.09 -10.00
CA PRO A 6 -9.07 -1.11 -10.84
C PRO A 6 -8.94 -0.61 -12.29
N LEU A 7 -7.78 -0.88 -12.90
CA LEU A 7 -7.54 -0.54 -14.29
C LEU A 7 -8.35 -1.49 -15.20
N ALA A 8 -9.00 -0.93 -16.22
CA ALA A 8 -9.81 -1.68 -17.17
C ALA A 8 -9.01 -2.08 -18.41
N GLY A 9 -9.30 -3.25 -18.99
CA GLY A 9 -8.69 -3.67 -20.26
C GLY A 9 -7.20 -4.02 -20.16
N LEU A 10 -6.76 -4.44 -18.96
CA LEU A 10 -5.44 -5.04 -18.76
C LEU A 10 -5.39 -6.42 -19.43
N ASN A 11 -4.33 -6.72 -20.15
CA ASN A 11 -4.00 -8.09 -20.53
C ASN A 11 -3.33 -8.83 -19.36
N THR A 12 -3.13 -10.15 -19.48
CA THR A 12 -2.56 -10.98 -18.41
C THR A 12 -1.18 -10.51 -17.91
N LYS A 13 -0.33 -9.97 -18.80
CA LYS A 13 1.00 -9.46 -18.41
C LYS A 13 0.88 -8.12 -17.68
N GLU A 14 0.00 -7.24 -18.15
CA GLU A 14 -0.25 -5.94 -17.52
C GLU A 14 -0.90 -6.10 -16.13
N ASP A 15 -1.83 -7.06 -15.96
CA ASP A 15 -2.43 -7.39 -14.66
C ASP A 15 -1.39 -7.90 -13.64
N ARG A 16 -0.47 -8.77 -14.08
CA ARG A 16 0.65 -9.22 -13.24
C ARG A 16 1.57 -8.06 -12.87
N ALA A 17 1.88 -7.19 -13.83
CA ALA A 17 2.70 -6.01 -13.60
C ALA A 17 2.06 -5.02 -12.63
N ASP A 18 0.73 -4.85 -12.70
CA ASP A 18 -0.01 -3.99 -11.77
C ASP A 18 0.08 -4.52 -10.33
N LYS A 19 -0.08 -5.83 -10.14
CA LYS A 19 0.06 -6.48 -8.83
C LYS A 19 1.47 -6.34 -8.26
N VAL A 20 2.50 -6.55 -9.08
CA VAL A 20 3.91 -6.33 -8.71
C VAL A 20 4.12 -4.88 -8.28
N TRP A 21 3.62 -3.92 -9.05
CA TRP A 21 3.76 -2.50 -8.75
C TRP A 21 3.02 -2.09 -7.47
N ALA A 22 1.81 -2.60 -7.27
CA ALA A 22 1.01 -2.36 -6.07
C ALA A 22 1.69 -2.93 -4.82
N LEU A 23 2.20 -4.16 -4.88
CA LEU A 23 2.92 -4.78 -3.76
C LEU A 23 4.20 -3.99 -3.43
N ARG A 24 5.00 -3.65 -4.45
CA ARG A 24 6.20 -2.82 -4.29
C ARG A 24 5.87 -1.49 -3.61
N ALA A 25 4.81 -0.81 -4.04
CA ALA A 25 4.37 0.45 -3.44
C ALA A 25 4.01 0.28 -1.96
N GLY A 26 3.30 -0.78 -1.59
CA GLY A 26 2.97 -1.07 -0.19
C GLY A 26 4.21 -1.31 0.66
N LEU A 27 5.17 -2.09 0.16
CA LEU A 27 6.42 -2.36 0.88
C LEU A 27 7.32 -1.12 0.99
N ASN A 28 7.31 -0.23 -0.01
CA ASN A 28 7.99 1.06 0.06
C ASN A 28 7.41 1.94 1.18
N VAL A 29 6.08 2.09 1.20
CA VAL A 29 5.39 2.87 2.23
C VAL A 29 5.64 2.29 3.62
N ALA A 30 5.67 0.96 3.76
CA ALA A 30 6.04 0.31 5.02
C ALA A 30 7.51 0.56 5.42
N ALA A 31 8.43 0.60 4.45
CA ALA A 31 9.81 0.96 4.72
C ALA A 31 9.95 2.40 5.25
N LEU A 32 9.02 3.31 4.94
CA LEU A 32 9.00 4.68 5.45
C LEU A 32 8.24 4.81 6.77
N GLN A 33 7.04 4.23 6.86
CA GLN A 33 6.12 4.46 7.99
C GLN A 33 6.35 3.55 9.19
N CYS A 34 7.00 2.40 8.99
CA CYS A 34 7.18 1.38 10.03
C CYS A 34 8.56 1.42 10.68
N GLN A 35 9.35 2.47 10.43
CA GLN A 35 10.72 2.61 10.96
C GLN A 35 10.77 2.79 12.49
N PHE A 36 9.62 3.03 13.13
CA PHE A 36 9.52 3.15 14.58
C PHE A 36 9.94 1.87 15.34
N SER A 37 9.95 0.70 14.67
CA SER A 37 10.37 -0.56 15.28
C SER A 37 11.39 -1.29 14.39
N PRO A 38 12.67 -1.42 14.82
CA PRO A 38 13.68 -2.14 14.06
C PRO A 38 13.37 -3.64 13.92
N PHE A 39 12.59 -4.23 14.84
CA PHE A 39 12.17 -5.63 14.81
C PHE A 39 11.33 -5.99 13.57
N LEU A 40 10.65 -5.00 12.98
CA LEU A 40 9.87 -5.21 11.76
C LEU A 40 10.77 -5.40 10.53
N GLY A 41 12.00 -4.86 10.55
CA GLY A 41 12.97 -5.01 9.46
C GLY A 41 12.47 -4.48 8.11
N THR A 42 11.49 -3.57 8.06
CA THR A 42 10.86 -3.15 6.80
C THR A 42 11.85 -2.50 5.84
N VAL A 43 12.76 -1.66 6.32
CA VAL A 43 13.83 -1.03 5.53
C VAL A 43 14.81 -2.05 4.94
N PRO A 44 15.51 -2.90 5.74
CA PRO A 44 16.43 -3.87 5.17
C PRO A 44 15.75 -4.87 4.24
N ASN A 45 14.53 -5.32 4.58
CA ASN A 45 13.77 -6.24 3.73
C ASN A 45 13.40 -5.61 2.38
N TYR A 46 12.90 -4.37 2.37
CA TYR A 46 12.56 -3.68 1.12
C TYR A 46 13.80 -3.44 0.25
N ASN A 47 14.92 -3.03 0.83
CA ASN A 47 16.15 -2.81 0.07
C ASN A 47 16.74 -4.13 -0.48
N ALA A 48 16.64 -5.23 0.26
CA ALA A 48 17.03 -6.54 -0.24
C ALA A 48 16.12 -7.03 -1.38
N LEU A 49 14.81 -6.81 -1.24
CA LEU A 49 13.84 -7.09 -2.29
C LEU A 49 14.16 -6.36 -3.59
N LEU A 50 14.46 -5.05 -3.51
CA LEU A 50 14.83 -4.24 -4.68
C LEU A 50 16.06 -4.80 -5.40
N ARG A 51 17.07 -5.29 -4.66
CA ARG A 51 18.26 -5.90 -5.25
C ARG A 51 17.98 -7.26 -5.90
N GLN A 52 17.08 -8.04 -5.32
CA GLN A 52 16.78 -9.39 -5.79
C GLN A 52 15.88 -9.39 -7.03
N HIS A 53 14.87 -8.52 -7.06
CA HIS A 53 13.81 -8.51 -8.08
C HIS A 53 13.80 -7.23 -8.94
N SER A 54 14.94 -6.54 -9.06
CA SER A 54 15.07 -5.31 -9.86
C SER A 54 14.55 -5.48 -11.29
N ASP A 55 14.89 -6.61 -11.91
CA ASP A 55 14.60 -6.86 -13.33
C ASP A 55 13.10 -7.10 -13.54
N GLU A 56 12.46 -7.87 -12.65
CA GLU A 56 11.01 -8.10 -12.65
C GLU A 56 10.23 -6.79 -12.39
N MET A 57 10.75 -5.93 -11.51
CA MET A 57 10.17 -4.60 -11.26
C MET A 57 10.34 -3.66 -12.46
N ALA A 58 11.47 -3.71 -13.16
CA ALA A 58 11.73 -2.91 -14.36
C ALA A 58 10.83 -3.36 -15.53
N GLU A 59 10.64 -4.67 -15.71
CA GLU A 59 9.69 -5.21 -16.67
C GLU A 59 8.26 -4.76 -16.36
N SER A 60 7.86 -4.85 -15.08
CA SER A 60 6.53 -4.40 -14.64
C SER A 60 6.32 -2.91 -14.91
N PHE A 61 7.32 -2.07 -14.63
CA PHE A 61 7.28 -0.64 -14.97
C PHE A 61 7.06 -0.42 -16.47
N LYS A 62 7.80 -1.12 -17.33
CA LYS A 62 7.67 -1.01 -18.79
C LYS A 62 6.28 -1.44 -19.27
N LEU A 63 5.74 -2.54 -18.74
CA LEU A 63 4.40 -3.02 -19.07
C LEU A 63 3.32 -2.00 -18.67
N MET A 64 3.43 -1.43 -17.48
CA MET A 64 2.48 -0.41 -17.01
C MET A 64 2.57 0.88 -17.82
N THR A 65 3.77 1.39 -18.08
CA THR A 65 3.96 2.52 -19.01
C THR A 65 3.37 2.21 -20.38
N GLY A 66 3.59 1.00 -20.91
CA GLY A 66 3.02 0.54 -22.17
C GLY A 66 1.48 0.54 -22.17
N TYR A 67 0.85 0.07 -21.10
CA TYR A 67 -0.60 0.13 -20.92
C TYR A 67 -1.11 1.59 -20.97
N PHE A 68 -0.49 2.50 -20.22
CA PHE A 68 -0.92 3.91 -20.20
C PHE A 68 -0.65 4.63 -21.52
N VAL A 69 0.44 4.30 -22.23
CA VAL A 69 0.70 4.79 -23.59
C VAL A 69 -0.33 4.27 -24.58
N ARG A 70 -0.71 3.00 -24.50
CA ARG A 70 -1.72 2.39 -25.36
C ARG A 70 -3.12 2.96 -25.12
N THR A 71 -3.48 3.23 -23.87
CA THR A 71 -4.84 3.66 -23.48
C THR A 71 -5.04 5.17 -23.49
N GLN A 72 -4.01 5.95 -23.15
CA GLN A 72 -4.09 7.41 -23.06
C GLN A 72 -3.28 8.13 -24.15
N GLY A 73 -2.48 7.39 -24.93
CA GLY A 73 -1.65 7.93 -26.00
C GLY A 73 -0.21 8.27 -25.56
N PRO A 74 0.73 8.35 -26.52
CA PRO A 74 2.17 8.44 -26.23
C PRO A 74 2.60 9.75 -25.57
N ARG A 75 1.86 10.85 -25.75
CA ARG A 75 2.20 12.15 -25.15
C ARG A 75 1.90 12.25 -23.66
N ILE A 76 0.85 11.58 -23.19
CA ILE A 76 0.38 11.67 -21.79
C ILE A 76 0.54 10.37 -21.01
N GLY A 77 0.78 9.23 -21.69
CA GLY A 77 0.83 7.92 -21.06
C GLY A 77 1.81 7.83 -19.88
N GLN A 78 3.03 8.35 -20.02
CA GLN A 78 3.99 8.35 -18.92
C GLN A 78 3.48 9.16 -17.71
N ARG A 79 3.00 10.38 -17.94
CA ARG A 79 2.43 11.24 -16.88
C ARG A 79 1.21 10.61 -16.22
N ALA A 80 0.39 9.91 -17.00
CA ALA A 80 -0.78 9.20 -16.50
C ALA A 80 -0.37 8.04 -15.59
N PHE A 81 0.65 7.28 -15.98
CA PHE A 81 1.22 6.24 -15.14
C PHE A 81 1.84 6.82 -13.86
N ASP A 82 2.60 7.91 -13.94
CA ASP A 82 3.20 8.55 -12.76
C ASP A 82 2.12 9.03 -11.77
N THR A 83 1.01 9.56 -12.30
CA THR A 83 -0.16 9.96 -11.50
C THR A 83 -0.83 8.76 -10.83
N TYR A 84 -1.01 7.67 -11.58
CA TYR A 84 -1.52 6.40 -11.06
C TYR A 84 -0.62 5.84 -9.95
N ALA A 85 0.68 5.75 -10.20
CA ALA A 85 1.67 5.25 -9.25
C ALA A 85 1.69 6.10 -7.96
N THR A 86 1.58 7.42 -8.09
CA THR A 86 1.51 8.33 -6.94
C THR A 86 0.26 8.06 -6.10
N ARG A 87 -0.91 7.92 -6.72
CA ARG A 87 -2.16 7.55 -6.02
C ARG A 87 -2.08 6.17 -5.38
N ALA A 88 -1.44 5.20 -6.06
CA ALA A 88 -1.24 3.86 -5.53
C ALA A 88 -0.39 3.91 -4.24
N ASN A 89 0.70 4.67 -4.21
CA ASN A 89 1.49 4.87 -2.98
C ASN A 89 0.68 5.54 -1.88
N GLN A 90 -0.03 6.63 -2.20
CA GLN A 90 -0.87 7.34 -1.23
C GLN A 90 -1.97 6.45 -0.63
N SER A 91 -2.52 5.51 -1.41
CA SER A 91 -3.53 4.56 -0.91
C SER A 91 -3.03 3.61 0.19
N TRP A 92 -1.72 3.41 0.31
CA TRP A 92 -1.12 2.60 1.35
C TRP A 92 -0.89 3.38 2.65
N ALA A 93 -0.84 4.71 2.59
CA ALA A 93 -0.72 5.55 3.76
C ALA A 93 -2.06 5.55 4.53
N SER A 94 -2.13 4.72 5.57
CA SER A 94 -3.26 4.63 6.50
C SER A 94 -2.78 4.87 7.93
N PHE A 95 -3.34 5.87 8.59
CA PHE A 95 -3.02 6.17 9.99
C PHE A 95 -3.74 5.21 10.95
N ASP A 96 -5.02 4.91 10.67
CA ASP A 96 -5.88 4.11 11.57
C ASP A 96 -5.49 2.61 11.63
N GLY A 97 -4.80 2.10 10.61
CA GLY A 97 -4.35 0.71 10.50
C GLY A 97 -2.82 0.56 10.54
N GLN A 98 -2.09 1.52 11.12
CA GLN A 98 -0.64 1.57 10.99
C GLN A 98 0.05 0.31 11.51
N ILE A 99 -0.31 -0.20 12.69
CA ILE A 99 0.39 -1.35 13.29
C ILE A 99 0.05 -2.67 12.58
N SER A 100 -1.22 -2.92 12.24
CA SER A 100 -1.65 -4.10 11.48
C SER A 100 -0.97 -4.14 10.11
N PHE A 101 -0.94 -3.01 9.40
CA PHE A 101 -0.20 -2.85 8.16
C PHE A 101 1.30 -3.11 8.33
N CYS A 102 1.94 -2.50 9.33
CA CYS A 102 3.37 -2.66 9.56
C CYS A 102 3.77 -4.10 9.89
N ASN A 103 2.99 -4.80 10.72
CA ASN A 103 3.20 -6.22 11.01
C ASN A 103 3.04 -7.08 9.77
N LYS A 104 1.98 -6.85 8.98
CA LYS A 104 1.74 -7.61 7.76
C LYS A 104 2.83 -7.36 6.72
N ALA A 105 3.23 -6.10 6.52
CA ALA A 105 4.30 -5.71 5.62
C ALA A 105 5.65 -6.30 6.02
N ALA A 106 5.96 -6.39 7.32
CA ALA A 106 7.16 -7.07 7.81
C ALA A 106 7.18 -8.56 7.44
N ILE A 107 6.04 -9.25 7.61
CA ILE A 107 5.90 -10.67 7.25
C ILE A 107 6.05 -10.85 5.72
N VAL A 108 5.30 -10.07 4.95
CA VAL A 108 5.32 -10.13 3.47
C VAL A 108 6.71 -9.80 2.94
N GLY A 109 7.37 -8.77 3.48
CA GLY A 109 8.73 -8.38 3.11
C GLY A 109 9.75 -9.50 3.35
N ARG A 110 9.66 -10.22 4.48
CA ARG A 110 10.52 -11.39 4.74
C ARG A 110 10.24 -12.55 3.79
N LYS A 111 8.96 -12.87 3.56
CA LYS A 111 8.57 -13.93 2.62
C LYS A 111 9.09 -13.64 1.21
N ALA A 112 9.03 -12.38 0.79
CA ALA A 112 9.44 -11.96 -0.53
C ALA A 112 10.94 -12.24 -0.81
N LEU A 113 11.80 -12.19 0.22
CA LEU A 113 13.22 -12.55 0.09
C LEU A 113 13.45 -14.04 -0.16
N ALA A 114 12.51 -14.90 0.25
CA ALA A 114 12.58 -16.33 0.00
C ALA A 114 12.10 -16.71 -1.42
N ILE A 115 11.58 -15.75 -2.20
CA ILE A 115 11.02 -16.02 -3.52
C ILE A 115 12.13 -16.05 -4.59
N PRO A 116 12.24 -17.13 -5.37
CA PRO A 116 13.16 -17.17 -6.50
C PRO A 116 12.87 -16.07 -7.52
N LYS A 117 13.90 -15.59 -8.21
CA LYS A 117 13.73 -14.70 -9.35
C LYS A 117 12.83 -15.33 -10.40
N GLY A 118 11.93 -14.54 -10.98
CA GLY A 118 10.96 -14.97 -11.98
C GLY A 118 9.64 -15.49 -11.40
N GLN A 119 9.48 -15.52 -10.08
CA GLN A 119 8.22 -15.88 -9.40
C GLN A 119 7.61 -14.70 -8.62
N PHE A 120 8.15 -13.49 -8.79
CA PHE A 120 7.70 -12.35 -7.98
C PHE A 120 6.29 -11.91 -8.33
N ALA A 121 5.87 -12.07 -9.59
CA ALA A 121 4.52 -11.75 -10.03
C ALA A 121 3.46 -12.66 -9.39
N GLU A 122 3.73 -13.97 -9.31
CA GLU A 122 2.88 -14.94 -8.64
C GLU A 122 2.81 -14.64 -7.14
N PHE A 123 3.96 -14.38 -6.51
CA PHE A 123 4.02 -13.98 -5.11
C PHE A 123 3.21 -12.70 -4.84
N ALA A 124 3.34 -11.68 -5.70
CA ALA A 124 2.59 -10.45 -5.59
C ALA A 124 1.08 -10.69 -5.70
N ALA A 125 0.64 -11.52 -6.64
CA ALA A 125 -0.76 -11.88 -6.77
C ALA A 125 -1.31 -12.58 -5.52
N THR A 126 -0.50 -13.41 -4.86
CA THR A 126 -0.90 -14.15 -3.65
C THR A 126 -0.95 -13.28 -2.39
N GLU A 127 0.07 -12.45 -2.13
CA GLU A 127 0.17 -11.70 -0.86
C GLU A 127 -0.52 -10.33 -0.89
N LEU A 128 -0.72 -9.74 -2.08
CA LEU A 128 -1.30 -8.39 -2.21
C LEU A 128 -2.68 -8.26 -1.55
N PRO A 129 -3.65 -9.19 -1.70
CA PRO A 129 -4.95 -9.06 -1.06
C PRO A 129 -4.86 -8.97 0.46
N ALA A 130 -4.05 -9.84 1.08
CA ALA A 130 -3.88 -9.85 2.53
C ALA A 130 -3.10 -8.62 3.03
N LEU A 131 -2.17 -8.09 2.25
CA LEU A 131 -1.53 -6.81 2.56
C LEU A 131 -2.52 -5.64 2.43
N ARG A 132 -3.37 -5.64 1.39
CA ARG A 132 -4.42 -4.62 1.20
C ARG A 132 -5.45 -4.63 2.32
N GLU A 133 -5.81 -5.80 2.82
CA GLU A 133 -6.73 -5.88 3.96
C GLU A 133 -6.14 -5.22 5.21
N SER A 134 -4.84 -5.40 5.44
CA SER A 134 -4.18 -4.88 6.64
C SER A 134 -4.20 -3.35 6.80
N VAL A 135 -4.33 -2.57 5.72
CA VAL A 135 -4.46 -1.10 5.84
C VAL A 135 -5.83 -0.63 6.31
N ASN A 136 -6.85 -1.48 6.18
CA ASN A 136 -8.22 -1.22 6.62
C ASN A 136 -8.53 -1.87 7.97
N GLN A 137 -7.71 -2.83 8.39
CA GLN A 137 -7.78 -3.42 9.72
C GLN A 137 -7.35 -2.36 10.73
N ARG A 138 -8.33 -1.63 11.27
CA ARG A 138 -8.14 -0.95 12.55
C ARG A 138 -7.76 -2.03 13.53
N GLN A 139 -6.67 -1.83 14.26
CA GLN A 139 -6.61 -2.50 15.54
C GLN A 139 -7.85 -2.04 16.29
N GLU A 140 -8.76 -2.97 16.60
CA GLU A 140 -9.68 -2.78 17.71
C GLU A 140 -8.90 -2.16 18.86
N PRO A 141 -9.45 -1.23 19.65
CA PRO A 141 -8.69 -0.42 20.59
C PRO A 141 -7.78 -1.28 21.47
N ILE A 142 -6.54 -1.47 21.01
CA ILE A 142 -5.47 -2.11 21.76
C ILE A 142 -5.07 -1.01 22.74
N LEU A 143 -5.48 -1.20 24.00
CA LEU A 143 -4.96 -0.49 25.18
C LEU A 143 -5.51 0.91 25.45
N LEU A 144 -6.78 1.19 25.15
CA LEU A 144 -7.52 1.91 26.17
C LEU A 144 -8.12 0.81 27.05
N PRO A 145 -7.79 0.75 28.36
CA PRO A 145 -8.76 0.19 29.28
C PRO A 145 -10.09 0.83 28.86
N LYS A 146 -11.13 0.03 28.61
CA LYS A 146 -12.47 0.58 28.72
C LYS A 146 -12.51 1.05 30.16
N TYR A 147 -12.19 2.31 30.38
CA TYR A 147 -12.38 2.96 31.65
C TYR A 147 -13.90 3.05 31.74
N GLU A 148 -14.56 1.95 32.09
CA GLU A 148 -16.01 1.91 32.31
C GLU A 148 -16.40 2.93 33.40
N TRP A 149 -15.43 3.29 34.25
CA TRP A 149 -15.52 4.35 35.24
C TRP A 149 -15.17 5.76 34.74
N ALA A 150 -14.48 5.91 33.59
CA ALA A 150 -14.26 7.23 33.03
C ALA A 150 -15.49 7.64 32.24
N VAL A 151 -16.35 8.39 32.90
CA VAL A 151 -17.34 9.22 32.21
C VAL A 151 -16.56 10.28 31.44
N VAL A 152 -16.25 10.00 30.17
CA VAL A 152 -15.73 11.03 29.28
C VAL A 152 -16.86 12.04 29.10
N PRO A 153 -16.71 13.30 29.53
CA PRO A 153 -17.75 14.28 29.29
C PRO A 153 -17.94 14.37 27.78
N VAL A 154 -19.18 14.22 27.33
CA VAL A 154 -19.52 14.53 25.95
C VAL A 154 -19.21 16.01 25.78
N LEU A 155 -18.17 16.32 25.00
CA LEU A 155 -17.96 17.68 24.52
C LEU A 155 -19.12 17.98 23.59
N THR A 156 -20.21 18.52 24.14
CA THR A 156 -21.30 19.04 23.34
C THR A 156 -20.76 20.22 22.59
N ASP A 157 -20.49 20.02 21.31
CA ASP A 157 -20.12 21.09 20.42
C ASP A 157 -21.37 21.99 20.23
N PRO A 158 -21.39 23.24 20.75
CA PRO A 158 -22.51 24.16 20.54
C PRO A 158 -22.73 24.50 19.05
N CYS A 159 -21.76 24.11 18.20
CA CYS A 159 -21.73 24.28 16.76
C CYS A 159 -22.22 23.10 15.95
N GLN A 160 -22.50 21.95 16.56
CA GLN A 160 -22.76 20.73 15.80
C GLN A 160 -23.98 20.93 14.88
N GLY A 161 -23.76 20.90 13.56
CA GLY A 161 -24.79 21.12 12.54
C GLY A 161 -25.12 22.58 12.21
N LYS A 162 -24.43 23.57 12.78
CA LYS A 162 -24.62 25.00 12.46
C LYS A 162 -23.51 25.53 11.55
N ARG A 163 -23.85 26.39 10.57
CA ARG A 163 -22.86 27.02 9.68
C ARG A 163 -22.03 28.12 10.35
N ARG A 164 -22.46 28.66 11.49
CA ARG A 164 -21.72 29.63 12.31
C ARG A 164 -22.07 29.48 13.79
N CYS A 165 -21.06 29.66 14.63
CA CYS A 165 -21.20 29.71 16.08
C CYS A 165 -20.88 31.12 16.51
N ARG A 166 -21.78 31.70 17.29
CA ARG A 166 -21.64 33.05 17.81
C ARG A 166 -21.88 32.99 19.29
#